data_AF-A0A140NQQ0-F1
#
_entry.id   AF-A0A140NQQ0-F1
#
_cell.length_a   1.000
_cell.length_b   1.000
_cell.length_c   1.000
_cell.angle_alpha   90.00
_cell.angle_beta   90.00
_cell.angle_gamma   90.00
#
_symmetry.space_group_name_H-M   'P 1'
#
loop_
_entity.id
_entity.type
_entity.pdbx_description
1 polymer ?
#
loop_
_entity_poly.entity_id
_entity_poly.type
_entity_poly.pdbx_seq_one_letter_code
_entity_poly.pdbx_strand_id
1 'polypeptide(L)'
;MSYRVIALDLDGTLLDPQKKILPESLAALNEARRQGVKVLIVTGRHHVAIHPFYQELNLDTPAICCNGTYLYDYLGKKVLSSDPMTLESATQMIERLRGTDIQHLMYVDDAMLYNAPTEGIKRTLSWAETLPVAQRPNIQFVENYADVLHDYQSIWKFAVSSENIDQLKEVVRGIEDDFGLECEWSWADQVDVGRKGNSKGQRLKQWVESQGMTMNDVVAFGDNFNDLSMLTTAGLGVAMGQAVDEIKQQAKLVTRDNTQPGIAEVIHKYVL
;
A
#
# COMPACT_ATOMS: atom_id res chain seq x y z
N MET A 1 3.12 15.58 23.99
CA MET A 1 3.64 15.74 22.61
C MET A 1 2.42 15.94 21.72
N SER A 2 2.47 16.84 20.74
CA SER A 2 1.39 16.98 19.76
C SER A 2 1.89 16.38 18.45
N TYR A 3 1.23 15.33 17.99
CA TYR A 3 1.53 14.72 16.69
C TYR A 3 1.02 15.64 15.57
N ARG A 4 1.79 15.76 14.50
CA ARG A 4 1.53 16.66 13.37
C ARG A 4 1.21 15.91 12.07
N VAL A 5 1.44 14.60 12.06
CA VAL A 5 1.17 13.72 10.91
C VAL A 5 0.39 12.50 11.37
N ILE A 6 -0.67 12.14 10.63
CA ILE A 6 -1.37 10.87 10.71
C ILE A 6 -1.06 10.11 9.41
N ALA A 7 -0.39 8.96 9.53
CA ALA A 7 -0.11 8.05 8.42
C ALA A 7 -1.01 6.82 8.53
N LEU A 8 -1.69 6.47 7.44
CA LEU A 8 -2.70 5.41 7.42
C LEU A 8 -2.38 4.40 6.33
N ASP A 9 -2.26 3.13 6.71
CA ASP A 9 -2.55 2.06 5.76
C ASP A 9 -4.05 2.03 5.40
N LEU A 10 -4.38 1.38 4.28
CA LEU A 10 -5.74 1.24 3.79
C LEU A 10 -6.36 -0.11 4.18
N ASP A 11 -5.85 -1.22 3.66
CA ASP A 11 -6.55 -2.50 3.66
C ASP A 11 -6.39 -3.21 5.00
N GLY A 12 -7.47 -3.37 5.76
CA GLY A 12 -7.35 -3.88 7.13
C GLY A 12 -7.09 -2.77 8.14
N THR A 13 -6.81 -1.54 7.70
CA THR A 13 -6.58 -0.40 8.59
C THR A 13 -7.68 0.63 8.48
N LEU A 14 -7.61 1.53 7.49
CA LEU A 14 -8.63 2.57 7.31
C LEU A 14 -9.92 2.01 6.69
N LEU A 15 -9.78 1.00 5.84
CA LEU A 15 -10.87 0.37 5.11
C LEU A 15 -11.37 -0.86 5.87
N ASP A 16 -12.68 -0.94 6.02
CA ASP A 16 -13.37 -2.13 6.50
C ASP A 16 -13.31 -3.28 5.45
N PRO A 17 -13.79 -4.49 5.77
CA PRO A 17 -13.83 -5.60 4.82
C PRO A 17 -14.68 -5.33 3.57
N GLN A 18 -15.59 -4.35 3.60
CA GLN A 18 -16.40 -3.90 2.47
C GLN A 18 -15.72 -2.76 1.67
N LYS A 19 -14.46 -2.43 1.99
CA LYS A 19 -13.68 -1.35 1.38
C LYS A 19 -14.32 0.03 1.57
N LYS A 20 -14.88 0.29 2.75
CA LYS A 20 -15.45 1.58 3.14
C LYS A 20 -14.66 2.20 4.28
N ILE A 21 -14.67 3.53 4.32
CA ILE A 21 -14.13 4.30 5.44
C ILE A 21 -15.26 4.49 6.46
N LEU A 22 -15.02 4.15 7.72
CA LEU A 22 -16.01 4.39 8.78
C LEU A 22 -16.28 5.90 8.93
N PRO A 23 -17.54 6.33 9.07
CA PRO A 23 -17.90 7.74 9.23
C PRO A 23 -17.18 8.43 10.39
N GLU A 24 -16.96 7.71 11.50
CA GLU A 24 -16.24 8.19 12.68
C GLU A 24 -14.77 8.47 12.37
N SER A 25 -14.12 7.57 11.63
CA SER A 25 -12.73 7.74 11.19
C SER A 25 -12.62 8.94 10.24
N LEU A 26 -13.55 9.06 9.28
CA LEU A 26 -13.60 10.20 8.36
C LEU A 26 -13.79 11.53 9.10
N ALA A 27 -14.70 11.57 10.08
CA ALA A 27 -14.96 12.76 10.90
C ALA A 27 -13.73 13.17 11.73
N ALA A 28 -13.08 12.21 12.40
CA ALA A 28 -11.89 12.46 13.21
C ALA A 28 -10.71 12.95 12.35
N LEU A 29 -10.49 12.34 11.18
CA LEU A 29 -9.45 12.77 10.24
C LEU A 29 -9.71 14.20 9.74
N ASN A 30 -10.96 14.53 9.40
CA ASN A 30 -11.32 15.88 8.96
C ASN A 30 -11.19 16.93 10.07
N GLU A 31 -11.47 16.59 11.33
CA GLU A 31 -11.20 17.46 12.48
C GLU A 31 -9.69 17.70 12.66
N ALA A 32 -8.88 16.64 12.65
CA ALA A 32 -7.41 16.76 12.74
C ALA A 32 -6.83 17.65 11.63
N ARG A 33 -7.32 17.50 10.40
CA ARG A 33 -6.91 18.35 9.27
C ARG A 33 -7.28 19.81 9.47
N ARG A 34 -8.46 20.11 10.03
CA ARG A 34 -8.87 21.50 10.36
C ARG A 34 -7.96 22.14 11.41
N GLN A 35 -7.30 21.34 12.24
CA GLN A 35 -6.29 21.81 13.20
C GLN A 35 -4.86 21.84 12.64
N GLY A 36 -4.68 21.58 11.33
CA GLY A 36 -3.39 21.65 10.64
C GLY A 36 -2.59 20.35 10.66
N VAL A 37 -3.14 19.25 11.20
CA VAL A 37 -2.50 17.93 11.14
C VAL A 37 -2.52 17.42 9.70
N LYS A 38 -1.38 16.94 9.21
CA LYS A 38 -1.27 16.34 7.89
C LYS A 38 -1.74 14.89 7.95
N VAL A 39 -2.67 14.51 7.07
CA VAL A 39 -3.11 13.11 6.91
C VAL A 39 -2.47 12.56 5.64
N LEU A 40 -1.89 11.36 5.68
CA LEU A 40 -1.18 10.74 4.57
C LEU A 40 -1.64 9.29 4.39
N ILE A 41 -1.92 8.87 3.15
CA ILE A 41 -2.08 7.46 2.82
C ILE A 41 -0.70 6.84 2.60
N VAL A 42 -0.47 5.68 3.22
CA VAL A 42 0.76 4.88 3.09
C VAL A 42 0.38 3.42 2.83
N THR A 43 0.43 2.99 1.57
CA THR A 43 -0.26 1.76 1.15
C THR A 43 0.57 0.91 0.19
N GLY A 44 0.25 -0.40 0.15
CA GLY A 44 0.71 -1.31 -0.90
C GLY A 44 0.02 -1.10 -2.25
N ARG A 45 -1.11 -0.40 -2.29
CA ARG A 45 -1.86 -0.19 -3.54
C ARG A 45 -1.15 0.76 -4.52
N HIS A 46 -1.54 0.64 -5.79
CA HIS A 46 -1.21 1.60 -6.84
C HIS A 46 -2.01 2.88 -6.67
N HIS A 47 -1.47 4.03 -7.07
CA HIS A 47 -2.21 5.29 -7.02
C HIS A 47 -3.54 5.26 -7.83
N VAL A 48 -3.62 4.55 -8.98
CA VAL A 48 -4.90 4.41 -9.69
C VAL A 48 -5.96 3.65 -8.88
N ALA A 49 -5.53 2.75 -7.99
CA ALA A 49 -6.40 1.91 -7.16
C ALA A 49 -6.78 2.54 -5.81
N ILE A 50 -6.17 3.67 -5.42
CA ILE A 50 -6.55 4.40 -4.20
C ILE A 50 -7.28 5.71 -4.49
N HIS A 51 -7.39 6.09 -5.76
CA HIS A 51 -8.06 7.32 -6.18
C HIS A 51 -9.44 7.54 -5.54
N PRO A 52 -10.37 6.57 -5.48
CA PRO A 52 -11.67 6.77 -4.83
C PRO A 52 -11.54 7.13 -3.34
N PHE A 53 -10.66 6.44 -2.60
CA PHE A 53 -10.46 6.68 -1.16
C PHE A 53 -9.74 8.00 -0.90
N TYR A 54 -8.77 8.34 -1.74
CA TYR A 54 -8.06 9.62 -1.68
C TYR A 54 -9.05 10.80 -1.87
N GLN A 55 -10.00 10.66 -2.79
CA GLN A 55 -11.05 11.66 -3.02
C GLN A 55 -12.05 11.73 -1.86
N GLU A 56 -12.47 10.60 -1.31
CA GLU A 56 -13.39 10.54 -0.16
C GLU A 56 -12.80 11.24 1.08
N LEU A 57 -11.51 11.06 1.33
CA LEU A 57 -10.77 11.75 2.38
C LEU A 57 -10.49 13.23 2.08
N ASN A 58 -10.72 13.67 0.84
CA ASN A 58 -10.48 15.02 0.33
C ASN A 58 -9.07 15.53 0.67
N LEU A 59 -8.04 14.69 0.45
CA LEU A 59 -6.65 14.99 0.84
C LEU A 59 -5.98 15.97 -0.12
N ASP A 60 -5.05 16.74 0.45
CA ASP A 60 -4.18 17.72 -0.21
C ASP A 60 -2.69 17.36 -0.10
N THR A 61 -2.39 16.22 0.53
CA THR A 61 -1.05 15.68 0.73
C THR A 61 -0.78 14.56 -0.28
N PRO A 62 0.48 14.29 -0.65
CA PRO A 62 0.77 13.17 -1.54
C PRO A 62 0.46 11.80 -0.90
N ALA A 63 0.35 10.75 -1.71
CA ALA A 63 0.17 9.38 -1.24
C ALA A 63 1.46 8.56 -1.44
N ILE A 64 1.82 7.77 -0.42
CA ILE A 64 2.90 6.80 -0.53
C ILE A 64 2.31 5.48 -1.03
N CYS A 65 2.76 5.04 -2.19
CA CYS A 65 2.17 3.92 -2.91
C CYS A 65 3.16 2.75 -3.03
N CYS A 66 2.63 1.56 -3.32
CA CYS A 66 3.40 0.34 -3.58
C CYS A 66 4.47 0.08 -2.51
N ASN A 67 4.05 0.06 -1.24
CA ASN A 67 4.89 -0.19 -0.07
C ASN A 67 6.10 0.75 0.03
N GLY A 68 5.92 2.03 -0.32
CA GLY A 68 7.00 3.02 -0.24
C GLY A 68 7.84 3.13 -1.51
N THR A 69 7.51 2.42 -2.58
CA THR A 69 8.22 2.50 -3.85
C THR A 69 8.17 3.90 -4.45
N TYR A 70 7.04 4.62 -4.33
CA TYR A 70 6.95 5.98 -4.83
C TYR A 70 5.99 6.86 -4.03
N LEU A 71 6.19 8.17 -4.19
CA LEU A 71 5.34 9.23 -3.66
C LEU A 71 4.58 9.90 -4.81
N TYR A 72 3.25 9.87 -4.76
CA TYR A 72 2.38 10.38 -5.82
C TYR A 72 1.64 11.64 -5.39
N ASP A 73 1.68 12.68 -6.22
CA ASP A 73 0.92 13.92 -6.05
C ASP A 73 -0.34 13.87 -6.93
N TYR A 74 -1.51 13.77 -6.30
CA TYR A 74 -2.80 13.76 -7.00
C TYR A 74 -3.20 15.10 -7.60
N LEU A 75 -2.75 16.21 -7.01
CA LEU A 75 -3.09 17.54 -7.51
C LEU A 75 -2.27 17.84 -8.77
N GLY A 76 -0.97 17.55 -8.72
CA GLY A 76 -0.06 17.66 -9.85
C GLY A 76 -0.12 16.50 -10.86
N LYS A 77 -0.81 15.41 -10.52
CA LYS A 77 -0.90 14.15 -11.30
C LYS A 77 0.47 13.64 -11.72
N LYS A 78 1.40 13.55 -10.77
CA LYS A 78 2.78 13.17 -11.03
C LYS A 78 3.43 12.42 -9.88
N VAL A 79 4.42 11.62 -10.22
CA VAL A 79 5.35 11.04 -9.25
C VAL A 79 6.33 12.13 -8.79
N LEU A 80 6.47 12.29 -7.47
CA LEU A 80 7.39 13.26 -6.86
C LEU A 80 8.76 12.67 -6.58
N SER A 81 8.80 11.40 -6.20
CA SER A 81 10.03 10.62 -5.98
C SER A 81 9.69 9.14 -6.06
N SER A 82 10.64 8.33 -6.52
CA SER A 82 10.40 6.90 -6.73
C SER A 82 11.69 6.09 -6.82
N ASP A 83 11.57 4.81 -6.48
CA ASP A 83 12.62 3.81 -6.58
C ASP A 83 12.07 2.53 -7.24
N PRO A 84 11.72 2.57 -8.54
CA PRO A 84 11.08 1.46 -9.25
C PRO A 84 12.03 0.27 -9.42
N MET A 85 11.44 -0.90 -9.66
CA MET A 85 12.18 -2.08 -10.12
C MET A 85 12.88 -1.79 -11.45
N THR A 86 14.05 -2.40 -11.67
CA THR A 86 14.75 -2.29 -12.95
C THR A 86 14.05 -3.14 -14.01
N LEU A 87 14.24 -2.76 -15.28
CA LEU A 87 13.77 -3.55 -16.42
C LEU A 87 14.33 -4.99 -16.42
N GLU A 88 15.59 -5.14 -16.02
CA GLU A 88 16.25 -6.45 -15.90
C GLU A 88 15.55 -7.33 -14.86
N SER A 89 15.34 -6.82 -13.64
CA SER A 89 14.65 -7.58 -12.59
C SER A 89 13.21 -7.90 -12.95
N ALA A 90 12.50 -6.99 -13.62
CA ALA A 90 11.14 -7.26 -14.10
C ALA A 90 11.11 -8.34 -15.18
N THR A 91 12.10 -8.36 -16.08
CA THR A 91 12.25 -9.42 -17.08
C THR A 91 12.52 -10.76 -16.41
N GLN A 92 13.44 -10.80 -15.43
CA GLN A 92 13.72 -12.00 -14.63
C GLN A 92 12.49 -12.52 -13.88
N MET A 93 11.67 -11.61 -13.33
CA MET A 93 10.39 -11.94 -12.68
C MET A 93 9.41 -12.61 -13.66
N ILE A 94 9.24 -12.03 -14.85
CA ILE A 94 8.34 -12.59 -15.87
C ILE A 94 8.80 -13.99 -16.30
N GLU A 95 10.11 -14.17 -16.50
CA GLU A 95 10.67 -15.50 -16.84
C GLU A 95 10.52 -16.51 -15.69
N ARG A 96 10.72 -16.09 -14.44
CA ARG A 96 10.57 -16.95 -13.26
C ARG A 96 9.13 -17.42 -13.06
N LEU A 97 8.16 -16.57 -13.36
CA LEU A 97 6.73 -16.88 -13.23
C LEU A 97 6.17 -17.61 -14.46
N ARG A 98 6.89 -17.62 -15.58
CA ARG A 98 6.47 -18.27 -16.82
C ARG A 98 6.22 -19.77 -16.59
N GLY A 99 5.04 -20.24 -16.99
CA GLY A 99 4.65 -21.64 -16.87
C GLY A 99 4.27 -22.08 -15.45
N THR A 100 4.30 -21.17 -14.47
CA THR A 100 3.69 -21.40 -13.16
C THR A 100 2.20 -21.04 -13.19
N ASP A 101 1.44 -21.56 -12.23
CA ASP A 101 0.06 -21.18 -11.94
C ASP A 101 -0.03 -19.96 -11.00
N ILE A 102 1.11 -19.33 -10.67
CA ILE A 102 1.16 -18.14 -9.84
C ILE A 102 0.59 -16.96 -10.62
N GLN A 103 -0.51 -16.43 -10.09
CA GLN A 103 -1.20 -15.28 -10.61
C GLN A 103 -0.36 -14.05 -10.33
N HIS A 104 -0.23 -13.15 -11.30
CA HIS A 104 0.59 -11.96 -11.11
C HIS A 104 -0.04 -10.76 -11.81
N LEU A 105 -0.05 -9.65 -11.10
CA LEU A 105 -0.52 -8.35 -11.54
C LEU A 105 0.65 -7.38 -11.50
N MET A 106 1.04 -6.84 -12.65
CA MET A 106 2.18 -5.94 -12.77
C MET A 106 1.72 -4.48 -12.65
N TYR A 107 2.38 -3.72 -11.78
CA TYR A 107 2.04 -2.31 -11.53
C TYR A 107 3.05 -1.45 -12.28
N VAL A 108 2.59 -0.64 -13.22
CA VAL A 108 3.44 0.19 -14.08
C VAL A 108 2.85 1.58 -14.21
N ASP A 109 3.69 2.61 -14.34
CA ASP A 109 3.29 4.01 -14.57
C ASP A 109 1.91 4.37 -13.97
N ASP A 110 0.88 4.50 -14.82
CA ASP A 110 -0.52 4.77 -14.47
C ASP A 110 -1.47 3.59 -14.79
N ALA A 111 -1.01 2.34 -14.67
CA ALA A 111 -1.78 1.13 -15.01
C ALA A 111 -1.44 -0.10 -14.15
N MET A 112 -2.41 -1.01 -14.03
CA MET A 112 -2.25 -2.33 -13.45
C MET A 112 -2.51 -3.38 -14.53
N LEU A 113 -1.48 -4.13 -14.92
CA LEU A 113 -1.53 -5.07 -16.04
C LEU A 113 -1.76 -6.49 -15.55
N TYR A 114 -2.66 -7.24 -16.19
CA TYR A 114 -2.90 -8.66 -15.96
C TYR A 114 -2.83 -9.46 -17.28
N ASN A 115 -2.45 -10.73 -17.25
CA ASN A 115 -2.40 -11.60 -18.43
C ASN A 115 -3.28 -12.86 -18.34
N ALA A 116 -3.98 -13.06 -17.21
CA ALA A 116 -4.93 -14.15 -17.04
C ALA A 116 -6.11 -13.71 -16.16
N PRO A 117 -7.35 -14.10 -16.49
CA PRO A 117 -8.54 -13.76 -15.70
C PRO A 117 -8.68 -14.70 -14.49
N THR A 118 -7.74 -14.62 -13.56
CA THR A 118 -7.73 -15.43 -12.35
C THR A 118 -8.77 -14.93 -11.34
N GLU A 119 -9.08 -15.71 -10.29
CA GLU A 119 -10.07 -15.27 -9.28
C GLU A 119 -9.65 -13.98 -8.57
N GLY A 120 -8.36 -13.81 -8.26
CA GLY A 120 -7.83 -12.56 -7.72
C GLY A 120 -8.10 -11.36 -8.63
N ILE A 121 -7.79 -11.50 -9.93
CA ILE A 121 -8.03 -10.47 -10.94
C ILE A 121 -9.53 -10.19 -11.12
N LYS A 122 -10.38 -11.22 -11.17
CA LYS A 122 -11.84 -11.07 -11.26
C LYS A 122 -12.38 -10.26 -10.09
N ARG A 123 -11.91 -10.51 -8.86
CA ARG A 123 -12.29 -9.72 -7.68
C ARG A 123 -11.89 -8.25 -7.86
N THR A 124 -10.68 -7.99 -8.33
CA THR A 124 -10.19 -6.62 -8.60
C THR A 124 -11.00 -5.91 -9.68
N LEU A 125 -11.32 -6.58 -10.78
CA LEU A 125 -12.16 -6.05 -11.86
C LEU A 125 -13.59 -5.79 -11.38
N SER A 126 -14.19 -6.74 -10.66
CA SER A 126 -15.54 -6.59 -10.10
C SER A 126 -15.61 -5.42 -9.12
N TRP A 127 -14.61 -5.26 -8.24
CA TRP A 127 -14.51 -4.09 -7.39
C TRP A 127 -14.42 -2.79 -8.21
N ALA A 128 -13.59 -2.75 -9.25
CA ALA A 128 -13.47 -1.57 -10.12
C ALA A 128 -14.80 -1.21 -10.80
N GLU A 129 -15.62 -2.20 -11.17
CA GLU A 129 -16.95 -1.96 -11.76
C GLU A 129 -17.94 -1.29 -10.81
N THR A 130 -17.81 -1.52 -9.49
CA THR A 130 -18.65 -0.85 -8.47
C THR A 130 -18.36 0.64 -8.33
N LEU A 131 -17.21 1.11 -8.85
CA LEU A 131 -16.79 2.50 -8.74
C LEU A 131 -17.36 3.36 -9.89
N PRO A 132 -17.58 4.67 -9.64
CA PRO A 132 -17.85 5.64 -10.70
C PRO A 132 -16.77 5.58 -11.78
N VAL A 133 -17.14 5.72 -13.06
CA VAL A 133 -16.22 5.58 -14.21
C VAL A 133 -14.97 6.46 -14.06
N ALA A 134 -15.12 7.70 -13.59
CA ALA A 134 -14.02 8.64 -13.39
C ALA A 134 -13.04 8.24 -12.26
N GLN A 135 -13.41 7.28 -11.42
CA GLN A 135 -12.62 6.80 -10.28
C GLN A 135 -12.08 5.38 -10.49
N ARG A 136 -12.42 4.74 -11.61
CA ARG A 136 -11.99 3.36 -11.85
C ARG A 136 -10.48 3.29 -12.01
N PRO A 137 -9.81 2.33 -11.36
CA PRO A 137 -8.41 2.07 -11.65
C PRO A 137 -8.24 1.68 -13.13
N ASN A 138 -7.16 2.14 -13.72
CA ASN A 138 -6.76 1.69 -15.05
C ASN A 138 -6.17 0.28 -14.95
N ILE A 139 -6.98 -0.73 -15.26
CA ILE A 139 -6.58 -2.14 -15.25
C ILE A 139 -6.66 -2.66 -16.69
N GLN A 140 -5.58 -3.25 -17.18
CA GLN A 140 -5.44 -3.61 -18.59
C GLN A 140 -5.02 -5.06 -18.76
N PHE A 141 -5.66 -5.75 -19.71
CA PHE A 141 -5.22 -7.07 -20.15
C PHE A 141 -4.05 -6.93 -21.12
N VAL A 142 -3.03 -7.76 -20.94
CA VAL A 142 -1.93 -7.94 -21.88
C VAL A 142 -1.70 -9.42 -22.12
N GLU A 143 -1.49 -9.84 -23.37
CA GLU A 143 -1.25 -11.25 -23.67
C GLU A 143 0.07 -11.75 -23.07
N ASN A 144 1.10 -10.92 -23.15
CA ASN A 144 2.43 -11.22 -22.65
C ASN A 144 3.11 -9.95 -22.11
N TYR A 145 3.53 -9.99 -20.86
CA TYR A 145 4.20 -8.85 -20.23
C TYR A 145 5.52 -8.48 -20.91
N ALA A 146 6.25 -9.46 -21.44
CA ALA A 146 7.55 -9.22 -22.07
C ALA A 146 7.45 -8.30 -23.30
N ASP A 147 6.31 -8.34 -24.00
CA ASP A 147 6.10 -7.59 -25.24
C ASP A 147 5.84 -6.10 -24.98
N VAL A 148 5.31 -5.76 -23.79
CA VAL A 148 4.92 -4.39 -23.43
C VAL A 148 5.85 -3.75 -22.40
N LEU A 149 6.79 -4.50 -21.82
CA LEU A 149 7.59 -4.03 -20.68
C LEU A 149 8.41 -2.77 -20.98
N HIS A 150 8.87 -2.63 -22.24
CA HIS A 150 9.68 -1.50 -22.70
C HIS A 150 8.84 -0.24 -22.99
N ASP A 151 7.52 -0.34 -23.02
CA ASP A 151 6.63 0.79 -23.27
C ASP A 151 6.41 1.65 -22.02
N TYR A 152 6.77 1.14 -20.85
CA TYR A 152 6.57 1.78 -19.56
C TYR A 152 7.88 2.33 -18.99
N GLN A 153 7.80 3.50 -18.36
CA GLN A 153 8.96 4.15 -17.74
C GLN A 153 9.32 3.51 -16.40
N SER A 154 8.31 3.12 -15.62
CA SER A 154 8.47 2.60 -14.28
C SER A 154 7.68 1.32 -14.07
N ILE A 155 8.36 0.32 -13.52
CA ILE A 155 7.75 -0.91 -13.00
C ILE A 155 7.79 -0.81 -11.48
N TRP A 156 6.62 -0.63 -10.87
CA TRP A 156 6.51 -0.37 -9.44
C TRP A 156 6.68 -1.65 -8.62
N LYS A 157 5.96 -2.71 -9.00
CA LYS A 157 6.02 -4.03 -8.35
C LYS A 157 5.22 -5.08 -9.14
N PHE A 158 5.34 -6.32 -8.71
CA PHE A 158 4.41 -7.39 -9.03
C PHE A 158 3.63 -7.76 -7.76
N ALA A 159 2.31 -7.81 -7.84
CA ALA A 159 1.50 -8.48 -6.83
C ALA A 159 1.26 -9.92 -7.30
N VAL A 160 1.84 -10.89 -6.60
CA VAL A 160 1.78 -12.32 -6.95
C VAL A 160 0.91 -13.07 -5.95
N SER A 161 0.11 -14.03 -6.41
CA SER A 161 -0.77 -14.83 -5.55
C SER A 161 -0.97 -16.25 -6.07
N SER A 162 -1.25 -17.17 -5.17
CA SER A 162 -1.57 -18.57 -5.51
C SER A 162 -2.39 -19.20 -4.39
N GLU A 163 -3.29 -20.12 -4.74
CA GLU A 163 -3.96 -20.99 -3.76
C GLU A 163 -2.99 -22.03 -3.16
N ASN A 164 -1.92 -22.36 -3.88
CA ASN A 164 -0.84 -23.21 -3.40
C ASN A 164 0.22 -22.38 -2.65
N ILE A 165 -0.02 -22.19 -1.35
CA ILE A 165 0.82 -21.35 -0.49
C ILE A 165 2.26 -21.84 -0.39
N ASP A 166 2.48 -23.16 -0.39
CA ASP A 166 3.83 -23.71 -0.26
C ASP A 166 4.67 -23.47 -1.52
N GLN A 167 4.05 -23.62 -2.69
CA GLN A 167 4.67 -23.25 -3.97
C GLN A 167 4.93 -21.75 -4.05
N LEU A 168 3.99 -20.92 -3.61
CA LEU A 168 4.19 -19.46 -3.56
C LEU A 168 5.39 -19.10 -2.70
N LYS A 169 5.51 -19.69 -1.51
CA LYS A 169 6.67 -19.51 -0.61
C LYS A 169 7.98 -19.93 -1.26
N GLU A 170 8.00 -21.06 -1.96
CA GLU A 170 9.20 -21.56 -2.64
C GLU A 170 9.65 -20.61 -3.76
N VAL A 171 8.71 -20.19 -4.63
CA VAL A 171 9.02 -19.27 -5.73
C VAL A 171 9.47 -17.91 -5.20
N VAL A 172 8.77 -17.37 -4.21
CA VAL A 172 9.09 -16.08 -3.58
C VAL A 172 10.47 -16.09 -2.93
N ARG A 173 10.81 -17.15 -2.18
CA ARG A 173 12.15 -17.29 -1.59
C ARG A 173 13.23 -17.28 -2.66
N GLY A 174 13.03 -18.02 -3.75
CA GLY A 174 13.98 -18.02 -4.85
C GLY A 174 14.08 -16.68 -5.57
N ILE A 175 13.01 -15.88 -5.64
CA ILE A 175 13.05 -14.51 -6.18
C ILE A 175 13.94 -13.61 -5.31
N GLU A 176 13.83 -13.68 -3.99
CA GLU A 176 14.66 -12.89 -3.07
C GLU A 176 16.14 -13.26 -3.19
N ASP A 177 16.43 -14.57 -3.21
CA ASP A 177 17.79 -15.11 -3.25
C ASP A 177 18.47 -14.84 -4.60
N ASP A 178 17.75 -15.02 -5.71
CA ASP A 178 18.33 -14.97 -7.06
C ASP A 178 18.42 -13.55 -7.63
N PHE A 179 17.45 -12.69 -7.31
CA PHE A 179 17.31 -11.37 -7.93
C PHE A 179 17.48 -10.21 -6.95
N GLY A 180 17.63 -10.49 -5.65
CA GLY A 180 17.80 -9.47 -4.62
C GLY A 180 16.64 -8.48 -4.56
N LEU A 181 15.41 -8.97 -4.80
CA LEU A 181 14.17 -8.21 -4.66
C LEU A 181 13.63 -8.32 -3.22
N GLU A 182 12.70 -7.43 -2.86
CA GLU A 182 11.96 -7.51 -1.59
C GLU A 182 10.62 -8.19 -1.83
N CYS A 183 10.28 -9.16 -0.99
CA CYS A 183 9.00 -9.84 -1.04
C CYS A 183 8.23 -9.64 0.28
N GLU A 184 7.17 -8.83 0.23
CA GLU A 184 6.36 -8.52 1.40
C GLU A 184 5.01 -9.23 1.33
N TRP A 185 4.70 -10.04 2.33
CA TRP A 185 3.36 -10.65 2.46
C TRP A 185 2.32 -9.56 2.70
N SER A 186 1.42 -9.39 1.73
CA SER A 186 0.37 -8.38 1.75
C SER A 186 -0.99 -8.98 2.09
N TRP A 187 -1.15 -10.30 1.90
CA TRP A 187 -2.32 -11.07 2.34
C TRP A 187 -1.92 -12.53 2.59
N ALA A 188 -2.87 -13.37 3.02
CA ALA A 188 -2.60 -14.79 3.32
C ALA A 188 -2.10 -15.60 2.11
N ASP A 189 -2.54 -15.22 0.91
CA ASP A 189 -2.25 -15.88 -0.37
C ASP A 189 -1.55 -14.96 -1.38
N GLN A 190 -1.05 -13.80 -0.93
CA GLN A 190 -0.50 -12.75 -1.79
C GLN A 190 0.79 -12.14 -1.25
N VAL A 191 1.76 -11.97 -2.15
CA VAL A 191 3.05 -11.33 -1.91
C VAL A 191 3.24 -10.18 -2.88
N ASP A 192 3.68 -9.04 -2.34
CA ASP A 192 4.14 -7.90 -3.13
C ASP A 192 5.65 -8.03 -3.36
N VAL A 193 6.06 -8.12 -4.62
CA VAL A 193 7.46 -8.22 -5.03
C VAL A 193 7.91 -6.88 -5.63
N GLY A 194 8.80 -6.20 -4.94
CA GLY A 194 9.30 -4.87 -5.31
C GLY A 194 10.81 -4.76 -5.28
N ARG A 195 11.32 -3.56 -5.59
CA ARG A 195 12.75 -3.28 -5.44
C ARG A 195 13.15 -3.34 -3.97
N LYS A 196 14.26 -4.01 -3.69
CA LYS A 196 14.87 -4.11 -2.35
C LYS A 196 15.17 -2.77 -1.73
N GLY A 197 14.88 -2.67 -0.43
CA GLY A 197 15.07 -1.46 0.37
C GLY A 197 13.93 -0.44 0.28
N ASN A 198 12.87 -0.71 -0.48
CA ASN A 198 11.64 0.07 -0.37
C ASN A 198 10.83 -0.40 0.86
N SER A 199 10.31 0.54 1.64
CA SER A 199 9.34 0.23 2.69
C SER A 199 8.45 1.44 2.97
N LYS A 200 7.25 1.18 3.51
CA LYS A 200 6.30 2.22 3.95
C LYS A 200 6.96 3.22 4.90
N GLY A 201 7.63 2.72 5.95
CA GLY A 201 8.31 3.53 6.96
C GLY A 201 9.44 4.38 6.39
N GLN A 202 10.25 3.86 5.47
CA GLN A 202 11.35 4.61 4.88
C GLN A 202 10.86 5.78 4.03
N ARG A 203 9.87 5.55 3.14
CA ARG A 203 9.31 6.63 2.31
C ARG A 203 8.57 7.65 3.18
N LEU A 204 7.86 7.18 4.21
CA LEU A 204 7.18 8.06 5.17
C LEU A 204 8.18 8.97 5.88
N LYS A 205 9.28 8.40 6.38
CA LYS A 205 10.37 9.16 6.99
C LYS A 205 10.92 10.23 6.06
N GLN A 206 11.25 9.87 4.81
CA GLN A 206 11.75 10.82 3.81
C GLN A 206 10.78 11.98 3.57
N TRP A 207 9.47 11.67 3.44
CA TRP A 207 8.46 12.70 3.28
C TRP A 207 8.36 13.59 4.51
N VAL A 208 8.25 13.01 5.71
CA VAL A 208 8.16 13.76 6.99
C VAL A 208 9.36 14.69 7.18
N GLU A 209 10.58 14.21 6.91
CA GLU A 209 11.82 15.01 7.01
C GLU A 209 11.83 16.15 5.98
N SER A 210 11.34 15.91 4.76
CA SER A 210 11.21 16.97 3.74
C SER A 210 10.26 18.11 4.15
N GLN A 211 9.36 17.86 5.11
CA GLN A 211 8.45 18.86 5.66
C GLN A 211 9.02 19.56 6.92
N GLY A 212 10.29 19.33 7.28
CA GLY A 212 10.90 19.87 8.49
C GLY A 212 10.36 19.24 9.78
N MET A 213 9.84 18.02 9.70
CA MET A 213 9.32 17.24 10.82
C MET A 213 10.19 16.00 11.05
N THR A 214 9.87 15.25 12.11
CA THR A 214 10.55 14.00 12.46
C THR A 214 9.53 12.89 12.62
N MET A 215 9.95 11.63 12.58
CA MET A 215 9.04 10.51 12.83
C MET A 215 8.38 10.57 14.21
N ASN A 216 8.96 11.27 15.19
CA ASN A 216 8.32 11.52 16.49
C ASN A 216 7.04 12.36 16.40
N ASP A 217 6.86 13.10 15.31
CA ASP A 217 5.65 13.88 15.02
C ASP A 217 4.53 13.04 14.39
N VAL A 218 4.75 11.75 14.17
CA VAL A 218 3.85 10.86 13.41
C VAL A 218 3.06 9.94 14.34
N VAL A 219 1.75 9.86 14.11
CA VAL A 219 0.94 8.68 14.46
C VAL A 219 0.76 7.84 13.21
N ALA A 220 1.12 6.55 13.26
CA ALA A 220 0.97 5.62 12.15
C ALA A 220 0.01 4.50 12.53
N PHE A 221 -0.93 4.16 11.64
CA PHE A 221 -1.86 3.05 11.80
C PHE A 221 -1.61 1.99 10.74
N GLY A 222 -1.60 0.72 11.13
CA GLY A 222 -1.35 -0.42 10.27
C GLY A 222 -1.78 -1.73 10.93
N ASP A 223 -1.83 -2.81 10.15
CA ASP A 223 -2.27 -4.11 10.64
C ASP A 223 -1.44 -5.30 10.15
N ASN A 224 -0.55 -5.10 9.18
CA ASN A 224 0.19 -6.18 8.54
C ASN A 224 1.71 -5.97 8.54
N PHE A 225 2.47 -6.98 8.11
CA PHE A 225 3.93 -6.99 8.15
C PHE A 225 4.58 -5.84 7.36
N ASN A 226 4.00 -5.45 6.22
CA ASN A 226 4.46 -4.29 5.44
C ASN A 226 4.27 -2.94 6.17
N ASP A 227 3.54 -2.90 7.28
CA ASP A 227 3.38 -1.71 8.13
C ASP A 227 4.42 -1.61 9.24
N LEU A 228 5.11 -2.71 9.59
CA LEU A 228 6.05 -2.73 10.71
C LEU A 228 7.09 -1.61 10.65
N SER A 229 7.60 -1.34 9.45
CA SER A 229 8.59 -0.28 9.21
C SER A 229 8.08 1.11 9.63
N MET A 230 6.80 1.43 9.42
CA MET A 230 6.23 2.71 9.87
C MET A 230 5.76 2.67 11.33
N LEU A 231 5.21 1.55 11.79
CA LEU A 231 4.72 1.40 13.17
C LEU A 231 5.85 1.51 14.19
N THR A 232 6.98 0.88 13.92
CA THR A 232 8.13 0.86 14.85
C THR A 232 8.89 2.19 14.89
N THR A 233 8.86 2.96 13.80
CA THR A 233 9.62 4.21 13.68
C THR A 233 8.82 5.46 14.04
N ALA A 234 7.49 5.42 13.93
CA ALA A 234 6.61 6.53 14.30
C ALA A 234 6.66 6.87 15.79
N GLY A 235 6.40 8.13 16.13
CA GLY A 235 6.23 8.62 17.49
C GLY A 235 5.17 7.83 18.24
N LEU A 236 4.07 7.50 17.56
CA LEU A 236 3.06 6.54 18.00
C LEU A 236 2.67 5.60 16.85
N GLY A 237 3.25 4.40 16.82
CA GLY A 237 2.74 3.31 15.98
C GLY A 237 1.57 2.61 16.65
N VAL A 238 0.48 2.44 15.91
CA VAL A 238 -0.79 1.88 16.35
C VAL A 238 -1.12 0.66 15.50
N ALA A 239 -1.12 -0.52 16.10
CA ALA A 239 -1.61 -1.74 15.46
C ALA A 239 -3.14 -1.82 15.57
N MET A 240 -3.80 -2.23 14.50
CA MET A 240 -5.24 -2.50 14.52
C MET A 240 -5.58 -3.77 15.31
N GLY A 241 -6.81 -3.85 15.82
CA GLY A 241 -7.24 -4.92 16.72
C GLY A 241 -7.22 -6.32 16.10
N GLN A 242 -7.43 -6.42 14.78
CA GLN A 242 -7.40 -7.69 14.05
C GLN A 242 -6.00 -8.06 13.53
N ALA A 243 -4.99 -7.21 13.73
CA ALA A 243 -3.61 -7.50 13.37
C ALA A 243 -3.11 -8.77 14.08
N VAL A 244 -2.16 -9.49 13.48
CA VAL A 244 -1.54 -10.64 14.14
C VAL A 244 -0.69 -10.20 15.34
N ASP A 245 -0.45 -11.11 16.28
CA ASP A 245 0.20 -10.79 17.55
C ASP A 245 1.61 -10.24 17.37
N GLU A 246 2.34 -10.72 16.37
CA GLU A 246 3.67 -10.22 16.01
C GLU A 246 3.64 -8.74 15.66
N ILE A 247 2.59 -8.24 14.98
CA ILE A 247 2.45 -6.82 14.66
C ILE A 247 2.07 -6.02 15.90
N LYS A 248 1.12 -6.52 16.68
CA LYS A 248 0.64 -5.88 17.92
C LYS A 248 1.77 -5.67 18.93
N GLN A 249 2.66 -6.65 19.07
CA GLN A 249 3.80 -6.59 20.00
C GLN A 249 4.84 -5.53 19.62
N GLN A 250 4.91 -5.14 18.34
CA GLN A 250 5.87 -4.14 17.85
C GLN A 250 5.30 -2.71 17.89
N ALA A 251 3.97 -2.57 17.99
CA ALA A 251 3.31 -1.27 18.09
C ALA A 251 3.34 -0.73 19.52
N LYS A 252 3.29 0.60 19.66
CA LYS A 252 3.21 1.30 20.95
C LYS A 252 1.80 1.27 21.54
N LEU A 253 0.80 1.05 20.68
CA LEU A 253 -0.61 0.97 21.04
C LEU A 253 -1.30 -0.07 20.15
N VAL A 254 -2.21 -0.83 20.72
CA VAL A 254 -3.16 -1.65 19.97
C VAL A 254 -4.53 -0.97 20.09
N THR A 255 -5.17 -0.70 18.95
CA THR A 255 -6.53 -0.15 18.91
C THR A 255 -7.55 -1.24 18.57
N ARG A 256 -8.80 -0.86 18.31
CA ARG A 256 -9.88 -1.77 17.92
C ARG A 256 -9.70 -2.27 16.48
N ASP A 257 -10.52 -3.24 16.10
CA ASP A 257 -10.59 -3.73 14.72
C ASP A 257 -11.04 -2.62 13.76
N ASN A 258 -10.69 -2.75 12.48
CA ASN A 258 -11.11 -1.84 11.40
C ASN A 258 -12.63 -1.80 11.13
N THR A 259 -13.42 -2.61 11.83
CA THR A 259 -14.90 -2.57 11.83
C THR A 259 -15.47 -1.73 12.98
N GLN A 260 -14.60 -1.18 13.83
CA GLN A 260 -14.94 -0.37 15.00
C GLN A 260 -14.21 0.98 14.92
N PRO A 261 -14.65 2.02 15.64
CA PRO A 261 -14.12 3.38 15.53
C PRO A 261 -12.74 3.58 16.20
N GLY A 262 -11.86 2.57 16.17
CA GLY A 262 -10.57 2.58 16.86
C GLY A 262 -9.61 3.68 16.37
N ILE A 263 -9.62 4.00 15.06
CA ILE A 263 -8.82 5.11 14.52
C ILE A 263 -9.31 6.45 15.09
N ALA A 264 -10.62 6.68 15.07
CA ALA A 264 -11.23 7.90 15.60
C ALA A 264 -10.93 8.09 17.10
N GLU A 265 -11.08 7.03 17.90
CA GLU A 265 -10.78 7.04 19.34
C GLU A 265 -9.32 7.44 19.62
N VAL A 266 -8.37 6.92 18.83
CA VAL A 266 -6.95 7.26 18.98
C VAL A 266 -6.68 8.70 18.57
N ILE A 267 -7.23 9.17 17.44
CA ILE A 267 -7.07 10.56 17.00
C ILE A 267 -7.59 11.53 18.07
N HIS A 268 -8.78 11.29 18.62
CA HIS A 268 -9.36 12.14 19.67
C HIS A 268 -8.60 12.13 20.99
N LYS A 269 -7.86 11.06 21.29
CA LYS A 269 -7.15 10.93 22.57
C LYS A 269 -5.71 11.43 22.52
N TYR A 270 -5.05 11.27 21.37
CA TYR A 270 -3.60 11.48 21.25
C TYR A 270 -3.22 12.62 20.30
N VAL A 271 -4.10 13.02 19.39
CA VAL A 271 -3.81 14.05 18.36
C VAL A 271 -4.57 15.34 18.63
N LEU A 272 -5.88 15.23 18.92
CA LEU A 272 -6.79 16.33 19.25
C LEU A 272 -6.85 16.57 20.76
#